data_AF-A0A947QQZ0-F1
#
_entry.id   AF-A0A947QQZ0-F1
#
_cell.length_a   1.000
_cell.length_b   1.000
_cell.length_c   1.000
_cell.angle_alpha   90.00
_cell.angle_beta   90.00
_cell.angle_gamma   90.00
#
_symmetry.space_group_name_H-M   'P 1'
#
loop_
_entity.id
_entity.type
_entity.pdbx_description
1 polymer ?
#
loop_
_entity_poly.entity_id
_entity_poly.type
_entity_poly.pdbx_seq_one_letter_code
_entity_poly.pdbx_strand_id
1 'polypeptide(L)'
;MYSLAKFKKSPWSLIVYQGNCVIFRSKASSLLPLIRFLDKISVKGKKHIFYDKYVGRAAALLMIIAKPAEINTPIISSNAIKLLKSKGICVNYSKEVKYLMGFASDEMCKWEKLSFGTSSDNFYKLVKSRKVR
;
A
#
# COMPACT_ATOMS: atom_id res chain seq x y z
N MET A 1 -5.10 -7.58 -16.82
CA MET A 1 -4.53 -6.78 -15.70
C MET A 1 -3.12 -6.30 -16.06
N TYR A 2 -2.54 -5.35 -15.34
CA TYR A 2 -1.15 -4.95 -15.57
C TYR A 2 -0.18 -6.07 -15.15
N SER A 3 0.90 -6.28 -15.89
CA SER A 3 2.06 -6.99 -15.34
C SER A 3 2.83 -6.06 -14.40
N LEU A 4 3.59 -6.64 -13.45
CA LEU A 4 4.41 -5.85 -12.53
C LEU A 4 5.41 -4.94 -13.28
N ALA A 5 6.02 -5.47 -14.35
CA ALA A 5 6.92 -4.70 -15.21
C ALA A 5 6.22 -3.53 -15.92
N LYS A 6 5.01 -3.74 -16.44
CA LYS A 6 4.20 -2.68 -17.07
C LYS A 6 3.79 -1.62 -16.06
N PHE A 7 3.43 -2.03 -14.84
CA PHE A 7 3.03 -1.12 -13.77
C PHE A 7 4.20 -0.26 -13.28
N LYS A 8 5.39 -0.86 -13.11
CA LYS A 8 6.61 -0.14 -12.73
C LYS A 8 6.92 1.06 -13.64
N LYS A 9 6.72 0.90 -14.95
CA LYS A 9 6.93 1.94 -15.97
C LYS A 9 5.75 2.91 -16.11
N SER A 10 4.64 2.66 -15.42
CA SER A 10 3.42 3.46 -15.57
C SER A 10 3.48 4.78 -14.76
N PRO A 11 2.67 5.78 -15.12
CA PRO A 11 2.56 7.03 -14.34
C PRO A 11 1.75 6.86 -13.05
N TRP A 12 1.16 5.68 -12.80
CA TRP A 12 0.28 5.44 -11.67
C TRP A 12 1.07 5.05 -10.43
N SER A 13 0.77 5.69 -9.30
CA SER A 13 1.32 5.31 -7.99
C SER A 13 0.54 4.15 -7.37
N LEU A 14 -0.78 4.10 -7.62
CA LEU A 14 -1.68 3.05 -7.16
C LEU A 14 -2.68 2.69 -8.26
N ILE A 15 -2.90 1.39 -8.47
CA ILE A 15 -4.04 0.84 -9.23
C ILE A 15 -4.67 -0.26 -8.38
N VAL A 16 -6.00 -0.26 -8.29
CA VAL A 16 -6.75 -1.32 -7.62
C VAL A 16 -7.70 -1.97 -8.61
N TYR A 17 -7.61 -3.28 -8.69
CA TYR A 17 -8.48 -4.13 -9.48
C TYR A 17 -9.51 -4.83 -8.61
N GLN A 18 -10.67 -5.07 -9.22
CA GLN A 18 -11.66 -6.03 -8.73
C GLN A 18 -12.01 -6.95 -9.91
N GLY A 19 -11.57 -8.21 -9.82
CA GLY A 19 -11.52 -9.08 -11.00
C GLY A 19 -10.65 -8.46 -12.08
N ASN A 20 -11.17 -8.36 -13.30
CA ASN A 20 -10.44 -7.79 -14.45
C ASN A 20 -10.63 -6.28 -14.63
N CYS A 21 -11.42 -5.63 -13.79
CA CYS A 21 -11.77 -4.22 -13.91
C CYS A 21 -10.93 -3.34 -12.99
N VAL A 22 -10.43 -2.21 -13.52
CA VAL A 22 -9.81 -1.17 -12.70
C VAL A 22 -10.92 -0.39 -12.00
N ILE A 23 -10.99 -0.48 -10.67
CA ILE A 23 -11.97 0.25 -9.86
C ILE A 23 -11.40 1.55 -9.28
N PHE A 24 -10.07 1.65 -9.20
CA PHE A 24 -9.38 2.84 -8.69
C PHE A 24 -7.99 2.97 -9.29
N ARG A 25 -7.57 4.20 -9.56
CA ARG A 25 -6.20 4.53 -9.92
C ARG A 25 -5.85 5.94 -9.45
N SER A 26 -4.59 6.16 -9.09
CA SER A 26 -4.11 7.46 -8.63
C SER A 26 -2.68 7.69 -9.08
N LYS A 27 -2.32 8.98 -9.26
CA LYS A 27 -0.94 9.46 -9.42
C LYS A 27 -0.44 10.18 -8.16
N ALA A 28 -1.29 10.33 -7.14
CA ALA A 28 -0.91 11.01 -5.91
C ALA A 28 0.20 10.25 -5.18
N SER A 29 1.01 10.96 -4.41
CA SER A 29 2.15 10.41 -3.68
C SER A 29 1.77 9.95 -2.27
N SER A 30 2.74 9.32 -1.58
CA SER A 30 2.60 8.90 -0.19
C SER A 30 1.41 7.95 0.04
N LEU A 31 0.77 8.03 1.20
CA LEU A 31 -0.39 7.21 1.56
C LEU A 31 -1.72 7.75 0.99
N LEU A 32 -1.73 8.93 0.36
CA LEU A 32 -2.94 9.60 -0.09
C LEU A 32 -3.79 8.76 -1.07
N PRO A 33 -3.21 8.04 -2.05
CA PRO A 33 -3.98 7.11 -2.88
C PRO A 33 -4.76 6.06 -2.09
N LEU A 34 -4.13 5.46 -1.07
CA LEU A 34 -4.74 4.40 -0.26
C LEU A 34 -5.85 4.94 0.62
N ILE A 35 -5.67 6.11 1.24
CA ILE A 35 -6.71 6.76 2.04
C ILE A 35 -7.93 7.07 1.18
N ARG A 36 -7.71 7.71 0.01
CA ARG A 36 -8.78 8.04 -0.94
C ARG A 36 -9.51 6.80 -1.46
N PHE A 37 -8.79 5.68 -1.60
CA PHE A 37 -9.40 4.41 -1.95
C PHE A 37 -10.25 3.87 -0.80
N LEU A 38 -9.72 3.82 0.43
CA LEU A 38 -10.42 3.33 1.61
C LEU A 38 -11.68 4.16 1.94
N ASP A 39 -11.67 5.47 1.66
CA ASP A 39 -12.84 6.34 1.80
C ASP A 39 -13.97 6.03 0.79
N LYS A 40 -13.63 5.42 -0.35
CA LYS A 40 -14.58 5.12 -1.43
C LYS A 40 -15.14 3.71 -1.39
N ILE A 41 -14.45 2.76 -0.75
CA ILE A 41 -14.89 1.37 -0.77
C ILE A 41 -15.99 1.10 0.26
N SER A 42 -16.97 0.29 -0.15
CA SER A 42 -17.78 -0.46 0.80
C SER A 42 -17.06 -1.78 1.09
N VAL A 43 -16.82 -2.09 2.36
CA VAL A 43 -16.03 -3.25 2.83
C VAL A 43 -16.70 -4.61 2.53
N LYS A 44 -17.79 -4.65 1.74
CA LYS A 44 -18.56 -5.86 1.49
C LYS A 44 -17.93 -6.75 0.41
N GLY A 45 -17.30 -7.85 0.87
CA GLY A 45 -17.21 -9.14 0.19
C GLY A 45 -16.34 -9.24 -1.07
N LYS A 46 -15.72 -8.15 -1.51
CA LYS A 46 -14.97 -8.12 -2.78
C LYS A 46 -13.46 -8.14 -2.52
N LYS A 47 -12.80 -9.09 -3.15
CA LYS A 47 -11.34 -9.26 -3.14
C LYS A 47 -10.71 -8.24 -4.09
N HIS A 48 -9.76 -7.47 -3.58
CA HIS A 48 -9.05 -6.44 -4.32
C HIS A 48 -7.64 -6.89 -4.67
N ILE A 49 -7.16 -6.52 -5.87
CA ILE A 49 -5.76 -6.74 -6.26
C ILE A 49 -5.09 -5.38 -6.39
N PHE A 50 -4.06 -5.16 -5.59
CA PHE A 50 -3.36 -3.89 -5.49
C PHE A 50 -2.11 -3.89 -6.35
N TYR A 51 -1.85 -2.78 -7.03
CA TYR A 51 -0.55 -2.43 -7.60
C TYR A 51 -0.13 -1.10 -7.01
N ASP A 52 0.95 -1.09 -6.23
CA ASP A 52 1.51 0.13 -5.60
C ASP A 52 3.00 0.24 -5.92
N LYS A 53 3.51 1.45 -6.19
CA LYS A 53 4.92 1.63 -6.55
C LYS A 53 5.86 1.26 -5.40
N TYR A 54 5.44 1.51 -4.15
CA TYR A 54 6.26 1.29 -2.97
C TYR A 54 5.39 0.81 -1.81
N VAL A 55 5.64 -0.41 -1.34
CA VAL A 55 4.89 -0.96 -0.21
C VAL A 55 5.77 -0.97 1.04
N GLY A 56 5.57 0.05 1.86
CA GLY A 56 6.12 0.13 3.21
C GLY A 56 5.18 -0.50 4.23
N ARG A 57 5.64 -0.65 5.48
CA ARG A 57 4.78 -1.18 6.55
C ARG A 57 3.51 -0.34 6.74
N ALA A 58 3.62 0.98 6.59
CA ALA A 58 2.50 1.90 6.61
C ALA A 58 1.44 1.61 5.53
N ALA A 59 1.88 1.44 4.28
CA ALA A 59 1.00 1.12 3.17
C ALA A 59 0.33 -0.26 3.37
N ALA A 60 1.10 -1.24 3.84
CA ALA A 60 0.59 -2.58 4.16
C ALA A 60 -0.53 -2.54 5.21
N LEU A 61 -0.39 -1.75 6.28
CA LEU A 61 -1.45 -1.58 7.29
C LEU A 61 -2.75 -1.05 6.68
N LEU A 62 -2.68 -0.08 5.77
CA LEU A 62 -3.85 0.45 5.08
C LEU A 62 -4.45 -0.58 4.12
N MET A 63 -3.62 -1.30 3.35
CA MET A 63 -4.09 -2.33 2.44
C MET A 63 -4.83 -3.45 3.16
N ILE A 64 -4.38 -3.88 4.35
CA ILE A 64 -5.03 -4.92 5.17
C ILE A 64 -6.51 -4.63 5.43
N ILE A 65 -6.88 -3.36 5.63
CA ILE A 65 -8.27 -2.93 5.88
C ILE A 65 -9.17 -3.32 4.70
N ALA A 66 -8.65 -3.21 3.47
CA ALA A 66 -9.35 -3.53 2.25
C ALA A 66 -9.38 -5.03 1.90
N LYS A 67 -8.80 -5.89 2.77
CA LYS A 67 -8.75 -7.36 2.62
C LYS A 67 -8.30 -7.78 1.21
N PRO A 68 -7.05 -7.46 0.83
CA PRO A 68 -6.57 -7.71 -0.52
C PRO A 68 -6.47 -9.21 -0.77
N ALA A 69 -6.76 -9.63 -2.00
CA ALA A 69 -6.39 -10.96 -2.46
C ALA A 69 -4.88 -11.04 -2.74
N GLU A 70 -4.33 -9.97 -3.31
CA GLU A 70 -2.94 -9.92 -3.72
C GLU A 70 -2.44 -8.48 -3.77
N ILE A 71 -1.16 -8.29 -3.45
CA ILE A 71 -0.45 -7.03 -3.57
C ILE A 71 0.72 -7.21 -4.54
N ASN A 72 0.83 -6.32 -5.51
CA ASN A 72 1.89 -6.27 -6.50
C ASN A 72 2.67 -4.97 -6.32
N THR A 73 4.00 -5.05 -6.16
CA THR A 73 4.82 -3.86 -5.95
C THR A 73 6.24 -4.01 -6.47
N PRO A 74 6.80 -3.02 -7.20
CA PRO A 74 8.20 -3.08 -7.61
C PRO A 74 9.14 -3.15 -6.41
N ILE A 75 8.86 -2.39 -5.34
CA ILE A 75 9.73 -2.25 -4.16
C ILE A 75 8.88 -2.43 -2.89
N ILE A 76 9.37 -3.26 -1.96
CA ILE A 76 8.70 -3.53 -0.69
C ILE A 76 9.71 -3.49 0.46
N SER A 77 9.29 -3.07 1.66
CA SER A 77 10.14 -3.16 2.85
C SER A 77 10.04 -4.52 3.55
N SER A 78 11.14 -4.98 4.17
CA SER A 78 11.18 -6.21 4.95
C SER A 78 10.10 -6.25 6.04
N ASN A 79 9.80 -5.08 6.63
CA ASN A 79 8.76 -4.95 7.65
C ASN A 79 7.35 -5.11 7.07
N ALA A 80 7.11 -4.66 5.84
CA ALA A 80 5.85 -4.92 5.13
C ALA A 80 5.71 -6.41 4.81
N ILE A 81 6.76 -7.08 4.31
CA ILE A 81 6.73 -8.52 4.02
C ILE A 81 6.33 -9.32 5.27
N LYS A 82 7.01 -9.08 6.40
CA LYS A 82 6.72 -9.77 7.67
C LYS A 82 5.27 -9.57 8.10
N LEU A 83 4.75 -8.35 7.98
CA LEU A 83 3.38 -8.01 8.33
C LEU A 83 2.35 -8.69 7.40
N LEU A 84 2.57 -8.67 6.09
CA LEU A 84 1.63 -9.24 5.12
C LEU A 84 1.63 -10.77 5.21
N LYS A 85 2.80 -11.40 5.35
CA LYS A 85 2.93 -12.85 5.56
C LYS A 85 2.22 -13.33 6.81
N SER A 86 2.34 -12.61 7.94
CA SER A 86 1.64 -12.99 9.19
C SER A 86 0.12 -12.87 9.10
N LYS A 87 -0.40 -12.20 8.06
CA LYS A 87 -1.84 -12.10 7.74
C LYS A 87 -2.26 -13.02 6.59
N GLY A 88 -1.35 -13.86 6.07
CA GLY A 88 -1.63 -14.76 4.95
C GLY A 88 -1.89 -14.03 3.62
N ILE A 89 -1.40 -12.80 3.45
CA ILE A 89 -1.61 -12.00 2.24
C ILE A 89 -0.47 -12.28 1.26
N CYS A 90 -0.84 -12.71 0.04
CA CYS A 90 0.11 -12.90 -1.05
C CYS A 90 0.66 -11.57 -1.55
N VAL A 91 1.99 -11.48 -1.68
CA VAL A 91 2.66 -10.30 -2.20
C VAL A 91 3.68 -10.68 -3.26
N ASN A 92 3.58 -10.05 -4.42
CA ASN A 92 4.50 -10.19 -5.53
C ASN A 92 5.35 -8.92 -5.65
N TYR A 93 6.68 -9.08 -5.69
CA TYR A 93 7.59 -7.94 -5.70
C TYR A 93 8.88 -8.19 -6.49
N SER A 94 9.52 -7.11 -6.94
CA SER A 94 10.80 -7.20 -7.66
C SER A 94 12.01 -6.99 -6.77
N LYS A 95 11.91 -6.16 -5.73
CA LYS A 95 13.02 -5.82 -4.83
C LYS A 95 12.54 -5.63 -3.41
N GLU A 96 13.24 -6.27 -2.47
CA GLU A 96 13.11 -6.04 -1.03
C GLU A 96 14.14 -5.00 -0.56
N VAL A 97 13.75 -4.14 0.38
CA VAL A 97 14.64 -3.19 1.07
C VAL A 97 14.39 -3.21 2.59
N LYS A 98 15.37 -2.82 3.41
CA LYS A 98 15.21 -2.82 4.87
C LYS A 98 14.07 -1.88 5.34
N TYR A 99 14.00 -0.69 4.74
CA TYR A 99 12.95 0.31 4.96
C TYR A 99 12.81 1.23 3.75
N LEU A 100 11.63 1.82 3.57
CA LEU A 100 11.45 2.89 2.57
C LEU A 100 12.06 4.20 3.09
N MET A 101 12.87 4.84 2.25
CA MET A 101 13.48 6.13 2.54
C MET A 101 12.53 7.28 2.21
N GLY A 102 12.64 8.38 2.96
CA GLY A 102 11.98 9.64 2.65
C GLY A 102 12.61 10.31 1.43
N PHE A 103 11.84 11.10 0.69
CA PHE A 103 12.36 11.84 -0.46
C PHE A 103 13.25 13.04 -0.04
N ALA A 104 13.03 13.59 1.16
CA ALA A 104 13.66 14.84 1.62
C ALA A 104 14.83 14.64 2.60
N SER A 105 14.84 13.52 3.30
CA SER A 105 15.93 13.11 4.18
C SER A 105 16.16 11.64 3.88
N ASP A 106 17.41 11.25 3.66
CA ASP A 106 17.85 9.87 3.40
C ASP A 106 17.62 8.93 4.63
N GLU A 107 16.68 9.31 5.48
CA GLU A 107 16.18 8.60 6.64
C GLU A 107 14.93 7.80 6.30
N MET A 108 14.59 6.86 7.18
CA MET A 108 13.33 6.12 7.12
C MET A 108 12.12 7.08 7.04
N CYS A 109 11.23 6.80 6.10
CA CYS A 109 9.98 7.53 5.90
C CYS A 109 9.18 7.69 7.21
N LYS A 110 8.72 8.92 7.50
CA LYS A 110 7.93 9.26 8.69
C LYS A 110 6.74 8.31 8.91
N TRP A 111 6.04 7.94 7.84
CA TRP A 111 4.90 7.03 7.93
C TRP A 111 5.31 5.63 8.32
N GLU A 112 6.47 5.17 7.84
CA GLU A 112 7.00 3.87 8.21
C GLU A 112 7.36 3.84 9.70
N LYS A 113 8.05 4.88 10.20
CA LYS A 113 8.34 5.05 11.65
C LYS A 113 7.04 5.01 12.49
N LEU A 114 5.99 5.73 12.07
CA LEU A 114 4.69 5.76 12.78
C LEU A 114 3.87 4.47 12.68
N SER A 115 4.23 3.57 11.77
CA SER A 115 3.50 2.30 11.57
C SER A 115 3.97 1.18 12.52
N PHE A 116 5.06 1.38 13.26
CA PHE A 116 5.54 0.42 14.26
C PHE A 116 4.64 0.44 15.50
N GLY A 117 4.39 -0.75 16.07
CA GLY A 117 3.60 -0.89 17.31
C GLY A 117 2.10 -0.59 17.18
N THR A 118 1.57 -0.35 15.98
CA THR A 118 0.14 -0.02 15.76
C THR A 118 -0.57 -1.05 14.89
N SER A 119 -1.90 -1.15 15.06
CA SER A 119 -2.81 -1.97 14.25
C SER A 119 -3.26 -1.22 12.99
N SER A 120 -3.86 -1.94 12.04
CA SER A 120 -4.42 -1.35 10.81
C SER A 120 -5.45 -0.28 11.10
N ASP A 121 -6.40 -0.54 12.00
CA ASP A 121 -7.49 0.38 12.33
C ASP A 121 -6.99 1.64 13.04
N ASN A 122 -6.07 1.47 13.99
CA ASN A 122 -5.47 2.58 14.73
C ASN A 122 -4.60 3.44 13.82
N PHE A 123 -3.82 2.81 12.93
CA PHE A 123 -3.01 3.54 11.96
C PHE A 123 -3.89 4.33 10.98
N TYR A 124 -4.98 3.76 10.49
CA TYR A 124 -5.88 4.48 9.59
C TYR A 124 -6.48 5.74 10.25
N LYS A 125 -6.94 5.62 11.50
CA LYS A 125 -7.42 6.79 12.29
C LYS A 125 -6.33 7.85 12.46
N LEU A 126 -5.11 7.43 12.81
CA LEU A 126 -3.96 8.34 12.97
C LEU A 126 -3.61 9.08 11.68
N VAL A 127 -3.63 8.37 10.55
CA VAL A 127 -3.31 8.94 9.25
C VAL A 127 -4.39 9.94 8.82
N LYS A 128 -5.67 9.66 9.08
CA LYS A 128 -6.76 10.61 8.81
C LYS A 128 -6.68 11.88 9.67
N SER A 129 -6.31 11.76 10.95
CA SER A 129 -6.20 12.94 11.82
C SER A 129 -5.05 13.87 11.46
N ARG A 130 -3.97 13.32 10.86
CA ARG A 130 -2.75 14.08 10.53
C ARG A 130 -2.74 14.77 9.16
N LYS A 131 -3.87 14.84 8.45
CA LYS A 131 -4.01 15.44 7.09
C LYS A 131 -2.82 15.11 6.18
N VAL A 132 -2.75 13.89 5.66
CA VAL A 132 -1.75 13.52 4.65
C VAL A 132 -1.86 14.47 3.45
N ARG A 133 -0.82 15.25 3.23
CA ARG A 133 -0.67 16.15 2.07
C ARG A 133 0.30 15.54 1.08
#